data_AF-A0A838DXL4-F1
#
_entry.id   AF-A0A838DXL4-F1
#
_cell.length_a   1.000
_cell.length_b   1.000
_cell.length_c   1.000
_cell.angle_alpha   90.00
_cell.angle_beta   90.00
_cell.angle_gamma   90.00
#
_symmetry.space_group_name_H-M   'P 1'
#
loop_
_entity.id
_entity.type
_entity.pdbx_description
1 polymer ?
#
loop_
_entity_poly.entity_id
_entity_poly.type
_entity_poly.pdbx_seq_one_letter_code
_entity_poly.pdbx_strand_id
1 'polypeptide(L)'
;MFTQSQDTHPEAERVQIELLSKATTERRLELGLCLSQEAMAIARHAIAEANPLASEEDQALLFVEVTYGKNLADRVRAYLAGRHR
;
A
#
# COMPACT_ATOMS: atom_id res chain seq x y z
N MET A 1 13.77 23.98 -7.70
CA MET A 1 12.72 23.05 -7.26
C MET A 1 13.43 21.78 -6.85
N PHE A 2 13.28 21.32 -5.61
CA PHE A 2 13.79 20.01 -5.22
C PHE A 2 12.86 18.95 -5.81
N THR A 3 13.42 17.90 -6.42
CA THR A 3 12.61 16.80 -6.93
C THR A 3 11.99 16.05 -5.75
N GLN A 4 10.75 15.58 -5.92
CA GLN A 4 10.03 14.76 -4.95
C GLN A 4 10.55 13.32 -4.91
N SER A 5 11.21 12.88 -5.99
CA SER A 5 11.86 11.57 -6.11
C SER A 5 13.22 11.70 -6.77
N GLN A 6 14.18 10.87 -6.36
CA GLN A 6 15.49 10.76 -7.04
C GLN A 6 15.40 9.90 -8.31
N ASP A 7 14.41 9.02 -8.38
CA ASP A 7 14.21 8.08 -9.51
C ASP A 7 13.32 8.65 -10.61
N THR A 8 12.79 9.86 -10.44
CA THR A 8 11.95 10.54 -11.42
C THR A 8 12.72 11.68 -12.09
N HIS A 9 12.84 11.64 -13.41
CA HIS A 9 13.47 12.73 -14.17
C HIS A 9 12.70 14.06 -13.97
N PRO A 10 13.38 15.21 -13.77
CA PRO A 10 12.72 16.48 -13.43
C PRO A 10 11.61 16.91 -14.40
N GLU A 11 11.81 16.72 -15.71
CA GLU A 11 10.76 17.02 -16.71
C GLU A 11 9.52 16.13 -16.54
N ALA A 12 9.70 14.84 -16.22
CA ALA A 12 8.59 13.93 -16.02
C ALA A 12 7.80 14.31 -14.75
N GLU A 13 8.50 14.65 -13.67
CA GLU A 13 7.88 15.17 -12.45
C GLU A 13 7.08 16.44 -12.72
N ARG A 14 7.66 17.41 -13.45
CA ARG A 14 6.97 18.66 -13.83
C ARG A 14 5.66 18.38 -14.57
N VAL A 15 5.69 17.48 -15.55
CA VAL A 15 4.49 17.10 -16.34
C VAL A 15 3.46 16.40 -15.45
N GLN A 16 3.86 15.49 -14.58
CA GLN A 16 2.94 14.78 -13.67
C GLN A 16 2.25 15.75 -12.70
N ILE A 17 2.98 16.69 -12.11
CA ILE A 17 2.42 17.71 -11.23
C ILE A 17 1.44 18.60 -12.00
N GLU A 18 1.78 19.02 -13.22
CA GLU A 18 0.89 19.81 -14.06
C GLU A 18 -0.41 19.06 -14.38
N LEU A 19 -0.33 17.78 -14.75
CA LEU A 19 -1.50 16.94 -15.00
C LEU A 19 -2.38 16.76 -13.75
N LEU A 20 -1.78 16.51 -12.59
CA LEU A 20 -2.49 16.39 -11.32
C LEU A 20 -3.18 17.69 -10.91
N SER A 21 -2.52 18.84 -11.13
CA SER A 21 -3.09 20.16 -10.82
C SER A 21 -4.32 20.50 -11.66
N LYS A 22 -4.37 20.01 -12.91
CA LYS A 22 -5.48 20.21 -13.85
C LYS A 22 -6.58 19.14 -13.74
N ALA A 23 -6.34 18.05 -13.02
CA ALA A 23 -7.31 16.98 -12.86
C ALA A 23 -8.55 17.45 -12.10
N THR A 24 -9.73 16.92 -12.47
CA THR A 24 -10.96 17.13 -11.70
C THR A 24 -10.91 16.41 -10.36
N THR A 25 -11.83 16.72 -9.45
CA THR A 25 -11.93 16.03 -8.15
C THR A 25 -12.18 14.53 -8.32
N GLU A 26 -13.04 14.15 -9.27
CA GLU A 26 -13.36 12.76 -9.60
C GLU A 26 -12.12 12.03 -10.09
N ARG A 27 -11.35 12.65 -11.00
CA ARG A 27 -10.13 12.05 -11.53
C ARG A 27 -9.07 11.88 -10.44
N ARG A 28 -8.93 12.84 -9.53
CA ARG A 28 -8.01 12.71 -8.38
C ARG A 28 -8.42 11.57 -7.45
N LEU A 29 -9.71 11.42 -7.18
CA LEU A 29 -10.22 10.31 -6.37
C LEU A 29 -9.95 8.96 -7.04
N GLU A 30 -10.26 8.84 -8.32
CA GLU A 30 -10.01 7.63 -9.11
C GLU A 30 -8.54 7.23 -9.07
N LEU A 31 -7.63 8.18 -9.31
CA LEU A 31 -6.18 7.96 -9.21
C LEU A 31 -5.76 7.51 -7.81
N GLY A 32 -6.26 8.16 -6.77
CA GLY A 32 -5.95 7.78 -5.38
C GLY A 32 -6.42 6.36 -5.05
N LEU A 33 -7.62 5.98 -5.49
CA LEU A 33 -8.16 4.63 -5.29
C LEU A 33 -7.38 3.57 -6.07
N CYS A 34 -7.02 3.87 -7.33
CA CYS A 34 -6.24 2.98 -8.18
C CYS A 34 -4.84 2.72 -7.59
N LEU A 35 -4.11 3.79 -7.25
CA LEU A 35 -2.78 3.69 -6.64
C LEU A 35 -2.80 2.98 -5.29
N SER A 36 -3.85 3.19 -4.48
CA SER A 36 -4.02 2.48 -3.21
C SER A 36 -4.19 0.97 -3.43
N GLN A 37 -4.99 0.57 -4.41
CA GLN A 37 -5.20 -0.84 -4.76
C GLN A 37 -3.90 -1.48 -5.28
N GLU A 38 -3.17 -0.78 -6.15
CA GLU A 38 -1.88 -1.25 -6.68
C GLU A 38 -0.84 -1.43 -5.57
N ALA A 39 -0.67 -0.42 -4.70
CA ALA A 39 0.27 -0.50 -3.58
C ALA A 39 -0.04 -1.69 -2.65
N MET A 40 -1.32 -1.91 -2.34
CA MET A 40 -1.75 -3.05 -1.53
C MET A 40 -1.50 -4.40 -2.23
N ALA A 41 -1.71 -4.49 -3.55
CA ALA A 41 -1.46 -5.70 -4.32
C ALA A 41 0.03 -6.05 -4.36
N ILE A 42 0.89 -5.06 -4.64
CA ILE A 42 2.35 -5.21 -4.65
C ILE A 42 2.85 -5.70 -3.29
N ALA A 43 2.41 -5.07 -2.20
CA ALA A 43 2.83 -5.46 -0.86
C ALA A 43 2.42 -6.90 -0.52
N ARG A 44 1.18 -7.30 -0.82
CA ARG A 44 0.71 -8.67 -0.61
C ARG A 44 1.50 -9.69 -1.43
N HIS A 45 1.78 -9.39 -2.70
CA HIS A 45 2.56 -10.27 -3.56
C HIS A 45 3.98 -10.48 -3.01
N ALA A 46 4.66 -9.39 -2.65
CA ALA A 46 6.01 -9.45 -2.09
C ALA A 46 6.05 -10.25 -0.77
N ILE A 47 5.03 -10.11 0.09
CA ILE A 47 4.91 -10.89 1.32
C ILE A 47 4.72 -12.37 1.03
N ALA A 48 3.86 -12.72 0.07
CA ALA A 48 3.62 -14.11 -0.33
C ALA A 48 4.89 -14.75 -0.91
N GLU A 49 5.62 -14.04 -1.77
CA GLU A 49 6.90 -14.51 -2.32
C GLU A 49 7.97 -14.71 -1.25
N ALA A 50 8.04 -13.81 -0.27
CA ALA A 50 8.98 -13.93 0.84
C ALA A 50 8.60 -15.01 1.87
N ASN A 51 7.31 -15.41 1.92
CA ASN A 51 6.77 -16.34 2.92
C ASN A 51 5.92 -17.44 2.29
N PRO A 52 6.49 -18.28 1.40
CA PRO A 52 5.72 -19.26 0.63
C PRO A 52 5.10 -20.39 1.46
N LEU A 53 5.59 -20.60 2.69
CA LEU A 53 5.08 -21.61 3.62
C LEU A 53 4.11 -21.05 4.68
N ALA A 54 3.94 -19.72 4.72
CA ALA A 54 3.03 -19.09 5.66
C ALA A 54 1.58 -19.30 5.21
N SER A 55 0.66 -19.41 6.18
CA SER A 55 -0.77 -19.44 5.86
C SER A 55 -1.22 -18.10 5.29
N GLU A 56 -2.36 -18.08 4.59
CA GLU A 56 -2.95 -16.83 4.07
C GLU A 56 -3.24 -15.83 5.22
N GLU A 57 -3.63 -16.32 6.40
CA GLU A 57 -3.86 -15.49 7.58
C GLU A 57 -2.55 -14.88 8.10
N ASP A 58 -1.48 -15.66 8.17
CA ASP A 58 -0.17 -15.17 8.61
C ASP A 58 0.37 -14.13 7.62
N GLN A 59 0.21 -14.35 6.32
CA GLN A 59 0.58 -13.37 5.28
C GLN A 59 -0.25 -12.07 5.41
N ALA A 60 -1.54 -12.17 5.72
CA ALA A 60 -2.39 -11.01 5.96
C ALA A 60 -1.98 -10.24 7.23
N LEU A 61 -1.64 -10.94 8.31
CA LEU A 61 -1.13 -10.32 9.54
C LEU A 61 0.23 -9.64 9.32
N LEU A 62 1.12 -10.25 8.53
CA LEU A 62 2.38 -9.64 8.11
C LEU A 62 2.13 -8.35 7.30
N PHE A 63 1.15 -8.35 6.40
CA PHE A 63 0.76 -7.14 5.67
C PHE A 63 0.32 -6.02 6.61
N VAL A 64 -0.47 -6.35 7.64
CA VAL A 64 -0.89 -5.37 8.66
C VAL A 64 0.31 -4.85 9.44
N GLU A 65 1.23 -5.72 9.84
CA GLU A 65 2.43 -5.34 10.61
C GLU A 65 3.35 -4.41 9.82
N VAL A 66 3.59 -4.70 8.54
CA VAL A 66 4.44 -3.90 7.67
C VAL A 66 3.81 -2.55 7.33
N THR A 67 2.50 -2.52 7.06
CA THR A 67 1.83 -1.32 6.54
C THR A 67 1.36 -0.38 7.65
N TYR A 68 0.87 -0.93 8.76
CA TYR A 68 0.21 -0.17 9.82
C TYR A 68 0.90 -0.31 11.19
N GLY A 69 1.91 -1.16 11.28
CA GLY A 69 2.71 -1.36 12.47
C GLY A 69 2.26 -2.55 13.33
N LYS A 70 3.21 -3.02 14.13
CA LYS A 70 3.08 -4.20 14.98
C LYS A 70 1.91 -4.14 15.96
N ASN A 71 1.66 -2.98 16.56
CA ASN A 71 0.59 -2.82 17.55
C ASN A 71 -0.78 -3.17 16.96
N LEU A 72 -1.06 -2.75 15.72
CA LEU A 72 -2.33 -3.09 15.08
C LEU A 72 -2.38 -4.58 14.71
N ALA A 73 -1.28 -5.12 14.19
CA ALA A 73 -1.21 -6.54 13.83
C ALA A 73 -1.47 -7.47 15.03
N ASP A 74 -0.89 -7.15 16.19
CA ASP A 74 -1.10 -7.94 17.41
C ASP A 74 -2.57 -7.88 17.89
N ARG A 75 -3.22 -6.71 17.78
CA ARG A 75 -4.64 -6.56 18.09
C ARG A 75 -5.53 -7.35 17.14
N VAL A 76 -5.21 -7.34 15.84
CA VAL A 76 -5.94 -8.13 14.83
C VAL A 76 -5.77 -9.63 15.10
N ARG A 77 -4.55 -10.08 15.38
CA ARG A 77 -4.27 -11.49 15.74
C ARG A 77 -5.08 -11.93 16.97
N ALA A 78 -5.13 -11.11 18.02
CA ALA A 78 -5.91 -11.40 19.22
C ALA A 78 -7.42 -11.48 18.92
N TYR A 79 -7.92 -10.59 18.06
CA TYR A 79 -9.32 -10.60 17.63
C TYR A 79 -9.67 -11.88 16.86
N LEU A 80 -8.83 -12.30 15.90
CA LEU A 80 -9.05 -13.52 15.12
C LEU A 80 -9.02 -14.78 16.01
N ALA A 81 -8.04 -14.89 16.91
CA ALA A 81 -7.96 -15.99 17.87
C ALA A 81 -9.20 -16.11 18.78
N GLY A 82 -9.83 -14.98 19.12
CA GLY A 82 -11.07 -14.94 19.90
C GLY A 82 -12.32 -15.28 19.11
N ARG A 83 -12.32 -15.12 17.78
CA ARG A 83 -13.45 -15.43 16.88
C ARG A 83 -13.60 -16.93 16.60
N HIS A 84 -12.51 -17.69 16.74
CA HIS A 84 -12.48 -19.14 16.51
C HIS A 84 -12.74 -19.98 17.77
N ARG A 85 -13.11 -19.35 18.90
CA ARG A 85 -13.55 -20.01 20.14
C ARG A 85 -15.07 -19.91 20.28
#